data_AF-A0AAE4F102-F1
#
_entry.id   AF-A0AAE4F102-F1
#
_cell.length_a   1.000
_cell.length_b   1.000
_cell.length_c   1.000
_cell.angle_alpha   90.00
_cell.angle_beta   90.00
_cell.angle_gamma   90.00
#
_symmetry.space_group_name_H-M   'P 1'
#
loop_
_entity.id
_entity.type
_entity.pdbx_description
1 polymer ?
#
loop_
_entity_poly.entity_id
_entity_poly.type
_entity_poly.pdbx_seq_one_letter_code
_entity_poly.pdbx_strand_id
1 'polypeptide(L)'
;MTDDPDGPAGDLFTGVDDVRDDDSDSEPLLTPEDRPRGILSPTDRDYLCGLKEYAQPQTDANRRQDIRERVVNGLKDFALLSLFLESDERAKVFEELGPDETDDALASMIAFAYLGIEGDHPRLETCIEHGVLQGANVDKLFQSAGRATDADVSISVEYNPDVEKLYRRLENGKELTDAEIGVLVRAGKIGGEDIEELAESPRGFPGVSVGRGSEPRE
;
A
#
# COMPACT_ATOMS: atom_id res chain seq x y z
N MET A 1 37.99 -52.14 -57.00
CA MET A 1 37.37 -53.25 -56.27
C MET A 1 36.96 -52.66 -54.93
N THR A 2 35.73 -52.14 -54.87
CA THR A 2 34.49 -52.78 -54.31
C THR A 2 34.41 -52.44 -52.82
N ASP A 3 33.36 -51.86 -52.23
CA ASP A 3 32.04 -51.42 -52.66
C ASP A 3 31.56 -50.42 -51.59
N ASP A 4 30.80 -49.39 -51.99
CA ASP A 4 29.90 -48.60 -51.14
C ASP A 4 28.62 -49.44 -50.86
N PRO A 5 27.82 -49.23 -49.79
CA PRO A 5 26.87 -48.10 -49.85
C PRO A 5 26.29 -47.51 -48.53
N ASP A 6 25.69 -46.33 -48.71
CA ASP A 6 24.44 -45.81 -48.15
C ASP A 6 24.29 -45.47 -46.65
N GLY A 7 24.05 -44.17 -46.42
CA GLY A 7 22.99 -43.72 -45.50
C GLY A 7 23.28 -42.45 -44.69
N PRO A 8 22.82 -41.26 -45.12
CA PRO A 8 22.71 -40.09 -44.26
C PRO A 8 21.41 -40.21 -43.43
N ALA A 9 21.53 -40.41 -42.12
CA ALA A 9 20.39 -40.38 -41.22
C ALA A 9 19.99 -38.92 -41.00
N GLY A 10 18.75 -38.61 -41.40
CA GLY A 10 18.23 -37.27 -41.57
C GLY A 10 18.16 -36.42 -40.30
N ASP A 11 18.68 -35.20 -40.44
CA ASP A 11 18.10 -34.03 -39.81
C ASP A 11 16.70 -33.79 -40.42
N LEU A 12 15.69 -34.29 -39.73
CA LEU A 12 14.29 -34.01 -39.99
C LEU A 12 13.76 -33.17 -38.83
N PHE A 13 13.61 -31.86 -39.11
CA PHE A 13 12.39 -31.06 -38.91
C PHE A 13 11.59 -31.30 -37.60
N THR A 14 11.14 -30.32 -36.82
CA THR A 14 11.03 -28.86 -36.93
C THR A 14 10.21 -28.43 -35.71
N GLY A 15 10.39 -27.19 -35.27
CA GLY A 15 9.40 -26.47 -34.47
C GLY A 15 9.61 -26.68 -32.97
N VAL A 16 9.60 -25.66 -32.13
CA VAL A 16 9.04 -24.31 -32.29
C VAL A 16 9.95 -23.40 -31.47
N ASP A 17 10.41 -22.36 -32.18
CA ASP A 17 10.66 -21.00 -31.75
C ASP A 17 10.93 -20.76 -30.27
N ASP A 18 12.08 -20.11 -30.04
CA ASP A 18 12.29 -19.11 -28.99
C ASP A 18 11.18 -19.10 -27.96
N VAL A 19 11.39 -19.82 -26.85
CA VAL A 19 10.95 -19.24 -25.59
C VAL A 19 11.79 -17.99 -25.48
N ARG A 20 11.30 -16.91 -26.10
CA ARG A 20 11.59 -15.57 -25.66
C ARG A 20 11.30 -15.67 -24.18
N ASP A 21 12.35 -15.56 -23.37
CA ASP A 21 12.17 -15.00 -22.05
C ASP A 21 11.30 -13.78 -22.33
N ASP A 22 10.04 -13.87 -21.92
CA ASP A 22 9.17 -12.73 -21.77
C ASP A 22 9.78 -11.98 -20.59
N ASP A 23 10.99 -11.41 -20.82
CA ASP A 23 11.35 -10.08 -20.39
C ASP A 23 10.23 -9.21 -20.98
N SER A 24 9.05 -9.29 -20.35
CA SER A 24 8.19 -8.15 -20.27
C SER A 24 9.10 -7.12 -19.67
N ASP A 25 9.69 -6.28 -20.53
CA ASP A 25 10.19 -4.96 -20.22
C ASP A 25 9.07 -4.36 -19.36
N SER A 26 9.17 -4.59 -18.06
CA SER A 26 8.12 -4.29 -17.11
C SER A 26 8.23 -2.80 -16.98
N GLU A 27 7.52 -2.11 -17.87
CA GLU A 27 7.52 -0.68 -17.87
C GLU A 27 7.20 -0.24 -16.44
N PRO A 28 8.06 0.62 -15.87
CA PRO A 28 7.94 1.01 -14.48
C PRO A 28 6.52 1.52 -14.26
N LEU A 29 5.84 0.97 -13.25
CA LEU A 29 4.46 1.32 -12.93
C LEU A 29 4.28 2.84 -12.75
N LEU A 30 5.35 3.51 -12.33
CA LEU A 30 5.46 4.96 -12.21
C LEU A 30 6.90 5.40 -12.54
N THR A 31 7.06 6.43 -13.37
CA THR A 31 8.33 7.12 -13.54
C THR A 31 8.43 8.25 -12.50
N PRO A 32 9.47 8.27 -11.65
CA PRO A 32 9.62 9.32 -10.66
C PRO A 32 9.97 10.65 -11.34
N GLU A 33 9.41 11.73 -10.83
CA GLU A 33 9.77 13.08 -11.27
C GLU A 33 11.25 13.39 -10.96
N ASP A 34 11.92 14.06 -11.91
CA ASP A 34 13.28 14.54 -11.72
C ASP A 34 13.29 15.78 -10.82
N ARG A 35 13.56 15.55 -9.54
CA ARG A 35 13.63 16.62 -8.52
C ARG A 35 14.74 16.38 -7.50
N PRO A 36 15.23 17.46 -6.83
CA PRO A 36 16.24 17.35 -5.78
C PRO A 36 15.84 16.39 -4.65
N ARG A 37 16.82 16.03 -3.83
CA ARG A 37 16.61 15.16 -2.67
C ARG A 37 15.64 15.80 -1.68
N GLY A 38 14.61 15.04 -1.30
CA GLY A 38 13.79 15.31 -0.11
C GLY A 38 14.09 14.27 0.97
N ILE A 39 13.03 13.68 1.55
CA ILE A 39 13.14 12.46 2.38
C ILE A 39 13.83 11.35 1.57
N LEU A 40 13.34 11.13 0.33
CA LEU A 40 13.92 10.20 -0.62
C LEU A 40 15.00 10.88 -1.46
N SER A 41 16.12 10.18 -1.67
CA SER A 41 17.10 10.51 -2.69
C SER A 41 16.61 10.08 -4.08
N PRO A 42 17.18 10.61 -5.18
CA PRO A 42 16.84 10.15 -6.54
C PRO A 42 16.95 8.62 -6.68
N THR A 43 18.03 8.03 -6.15
CA THR A 43 18.26 6.59 -6.20
C THR A 43 17.28 5.77 -5.35
N ASP A 44 16.64 6.37 -4.34
CA ASP A 44 15.56 5.68 -3.62
C ASP A 44 14.29 5.64 -4.45
N ARG A 45 13.99 6.73 -5.18
CA ARG A 45 12.83 6.79 -6.08
C ARG A 45 12.98 5.79 -7.22
N ASP A 46 14.15 5.74 -7.87
CA ASP A 46 14.43 4.75 -8.91
C ASP A 46 14.22 3.32 -8.39
N TYR A 47 14.71 3.03 -7.18
CA TYR A 47 14.55 1.73 -6.55
C TYR A 47 13.08 1.39 -6.26
N LEU A 48 12.29 2.33 -5.71
CA LEU A 48 10.87 2.13 -5.41
C LEU A 48 10.00 2.00 -6.67
N CYS A 49 10.40 2.66 -7.75
CA CYS A 49 9.74 2.60 -9.05
C CYS A 49 10.14 1.38 -9.90
N GLY A 50 11.04 0.53 -9.42
CA GLY A 50 11.54 -0.64 -10.17
C GLY A 50 12.55 -0.29 -11.27
N LEU A 51 12.98 0.97 -11.38
CA LEU A 51 14.00 1.41 -12.33
C LEU A 51 15.42 0.98 -11.94
N LYS A 52 15.60 0.53 -10.69
CA LYS A 52 16.88 0.09 -10.17
C LYS A 52 16.73 -1.12 -9.28
N GLU A 53 17.37 -2.22 -9.66
CA GLU A 53 17.43 -3.45 -8.89
C GLU A 53 18.86 -3.77 -8.43
N TYR A 54 18.98 -4.46 -7.29
CA TYR A 54 20.26 -4.90 -6.76
C TYR A 54 20.37 -6.42 -6.84
N ALA A 55 21.33 -6.92 -7.61
CA ALA A 55 21.58 -8.36 -7.73
C ALA A 55 21.99 -9.02 -6.40
N GLN A 56 22.61 -8.26 -5.49
CA GLN A 56 23.07 -8.78 -4.20
C GLN A 56 22.00 -8.55 -3.10
N PRO A 57 21.49 -9.61 -2.45
CA PRO A 57 20.43 -9.49 -1.43
C PRO A 57 20.78 -8.56 -0.27
N GLN A 58 22.06 -8.52 0.12
CA GLN A 58 22.51 -7.63 1.20
C GLN A 58 22.41 -6.15 0.81
N THR A 59 22.75 -5.81 -0.43
CA THR A 59 22.68 -4.43 -0.93
C THR A 59 21.23 -3.98 -1.06
N ASP A 60 20.35 -4.88 -1.51
CA ASP A 60 18.91 -4.66 -1.54
C ASP A 60 18.33 -4.40 -0.14
N ALA A 61 18.66 -5.26 0.82
CA ALA A 61 18.22 -5.10 2.22
C ALA A 61 18.72 -3.78 2.83
N ASN A 62 19.97 -3.40 2.57
CA ASN A 62 20.53 -2.12 3.01
C ASN A 62 19.75 -0.95 2.39
N ARG A 63 19.40 -1.00 1.09
CA ARG A 63 18.58 0.04 0.47
C ARG A 63 17.22 0.20 1.16
N ARG A 64 16.53 -0.91 1.46
CA ARG A 64 15.25 -0.87 2.18
C ARG A 64 15.41 -0.28 3.59
N GLN A 65 16.49 -0.61 4.28
CA GLN A 65 16.81 -0.04 5.59
C GLN A 65 17.07 1.46 5.51
N ASP A 66 17.86 1.92 4.54
CA ASP A 66 18.17 3.35 4.35
C ASP A 66 16.91 4.17 4.07
N ILE A 67 16.02 3.66 3.21
CA ILE A 67 14.74 4.30 2.91
C ILE A 67 13.89 4.41 4.18
N ARG A 68 13.74 3.30 4.91
CA ARG A 68 12.98 3.28 6.17
C ARG A 68 13.54 4.28 7.17
N GLU A 69 14.85 4.32 7.36
CA GLU A 69 15.49 5.24 8.29
C GLU A 69 15.27 6.71 7.89
N ARG A 70 15.40 7.04 6.60
CA ARG A 70 15.12 8.39 6.10
C ARG A 70 13.67 8.80 6.31
N VAL A 71 12.73 7.91 6.00
CA VAL A 71 11.30 8.19 6.19
C VAL A 71 10.98 8.39 7.67
N VAL A 72 11.49 7.53 8.56
CA VAL A 72 11.29 7.67 10.01
C VAL A 72 11.83 9.01 10.53
N ASN A 73 13.02 9.42 10.09
CA ASN A 73 13.60 10.69 10.53
C ASN A 73 12.88 11.89 9.89
N GLY A 74 12.55 11.84 8.60
CA GLY A 74 11.79 12.90 7.93
C GLY A 74 10.41 13.13 8.53
N LEU A 75 9.73 12.07 9.00
CA LEU A 75 8.47 12.20 9.73
C LEU A 75 8.65 12.91 11.08
N LYS A 76 9.76 12.68 11.78
CA LYS A 76 10.07 13.37 13.04
C LYS A 76 10.41 14.84 12.83
N ASP A 77 11.01 15.18 11.69
CA ASP A 77 11.38 16.54 11.36
C ASP A 77 10.16 17.47 11.24
N PHE A 78 8.96 16.96 10.89
CA PHE A 78 7.74 17.79 10.87
C PHE A 78 7.41 18.43 12.22
N ALA A 79 7.80 17.82 13.34
CA ALA A 79 7.66 18.44 14.66
C ALA A 79 8.59 19.66 14.81
N LEU A 80 9.77 19.62 14.21
CA LEU A 80 10.70 20.76 14.20
C LEU A 80 10.22 21.85 13.23
N LEU A 81 9.75 21.45 12.04
CA LEU A 81 9.23 22.38 11.04
C LEU A 81 8.00 23.13 11.57
N SER A 82 7.07 22.45 12.23
CA SER A 82 5.87 23.09 12.77
C SER A 82 6.15 24.07 13.91
N LEU A 83 7.17 23.79 14.73
CA LEU A 83 7.52 24.60 15.90
C LEU A 83 8.50 25.73 15.61
N PHE A 84 9.45 25.53 14.69
CA PHE A 84 10.62 26.41 14.54
C PHE A 84 10.78 27.02 13.15
N LEU A 85 10.15 26.48 12.10
CA LEU A 85 10.18 27.15 10.80
C LEU A 85 9.27 28.39 10.86
N GLU A 86 9.80 29.55 10.50
CA GLU A 86 9.07 30.81 10.53
C GLU A 86 7.81 30.77 9.65
N SER A 87 6.77 31.51 10.05
CA SER A 87 5.48 31.51 9.34
C SER A 87 5.61 31.83 7.85
N ASP A 88 6.46 32.79 7.51
CA ASP A 88 6.63 33.26 6.13
C ASP A 88 7.37 32.22 5.27
N GLU A 89 8.36 31.51 5.85
CA GLU A 89 9.02 30.41 5.16
C GLU A 89 8.10 29.20 5.02
N ARG A 90 7.26 28.90 6.01
CA ARG A 90 6.21 27.88 5.88
C ARG A 90 5.24 28.22 4.74
N ALA A 91 4.80 29.48 4.63
CA ALA A 91 3.90 29.91 3.57
C ALA A 91 4.55 29.71 2.18
N LYS A 92 5.82 30.11 2.01
CA LYS A 92 6.56 29.92 0.75
C LYS A 92 6.65 28.46 0.31
N VAL A 93 6.79 27.51 1.24
CA VAL A 93 6.81 26.07 0.89
C VAL A 93 5.51 25.67 0.16
N PHE A 94 4.35 26.11 0.64
CA PHE A 94 3.07 25.81 -0.01
C PHE A 94 2.84 26.64 -1.27
N GLU A 95 3.37 27.86 -1.35
CA GLU A 95 3.35 28.67 -2.58
C GLU A 95 4.20 28.06 -3.70
N GLU A 96 5.38 27.54 -3.37
CA GLU A 96 6.28 26.86 -4.32
C GLU A 96 5.71 25.54 -4.82
N LEU A 97 5.04 24.79 -3.94
CA LEU A 97 4.34 23.55 -4.32
C LEU A 97 3.10 23.84 -5.17
N GLY A 98 2.38 24.92 -4.86
CA GLY A 98 1.13 25.24 -5.53
C GLY A 98 -0.06 24.40 -5.00
N PRO A 99 -1.30 24.83 -5.28
CA PRO A 99 -2.49 24.28 -4.63
C PRO A 99 -2.77 22.82 -5.02
N ASP A 100 -2.70 22.48 -6.31
CA ASP A 100 -3.05 21.13 -6.79
C ASP A 100 -2.04 20.08 -6.26
N GLU A 101 -0.74 20.36 -6.34
CA GLU A 101 0.30 19.47 -5.82
C GLU A 101 0.28 19.41 -4.28
N THR A 102 -0.15 20.49 -3.60
CA THR A 102 -0.34 20.49 -2.15
C THR A 102 -1.43 19.49 -1.75
N ASP A 103 -2.58 19.52 -2.42
CA ASP A 103 -3.69 18.61 -2.12
C ASP A 103 -3.29 17.14 -2.38
N ASP A 104 -2.63 16.87 -3.50
CA ASP A 104 -2.13 15.53 -3.84
C ASP A 104 -1.06 15.03 -2.86
N ALA A 105 -0.15 15.91 -2.43
CA ALA A 105 0.88 15.57 -1.45
C ALA A 105 0.27 15.27 -0.07
N LEU A 106 -0.68 16.08 0.39
CA LEU A 106 -1.39 15.86 1.65
C LEU A 106 -2.22 14.57 1.61
N ALA A 107 -2.95 14.32 0.52
CA ALA A 107 -3.69 13.07 0.32
C ALA A 107 -2.75 11.85 0.35
N SER A 108 -1.59 11.94 -0.31
CA SER A 108 -0.57 10.89 -0.31
C SER A 108 0.02 10.65 1.08
N MET A 109 0.25 11.70 1.87
CA MET A 109 0.71 11.59 3.25
C MET A 109 -0.33 10.92 4.14
N ILE A 110 -1.60 11.27 3.99
CA ILE A 110 -2.71 10.65 4.74
C ILE A 110 -2.86 9.18 4.35
N ALA A 111 -2.80 8.86 3.05
CA ALA A 111 -2.86 7.47 2.58
C ALA A 111 -1.69 6.63 3.13
N PHE A 112 -0.46 7.17 3.11
CA PHE A 112 0.70 6.52 3.69
C PHE A 112 0.53 6.29 5.21
N ALA A 113 0.03 7.28 5.95
CA ALA A 113 -0.24 7.16 7.37
C ALA A 113 -1.33 6.11 7.66
N TYR A 114 -2.42 6.13 6.90
CA TYR A 114 -3.54 5.18 7.00
C TYR A 114 -3.07 3.74 6.80
N LEU A 115 -2.22 3.50 5.78
CA LEU A 115 -1.60 2.18 5.56
C LEU A 115 -0.64 1.81 6.70
N GLY A 116 0.14 2.77 7.20
CA GLY A 116 1.10 2.55 8.28
C GLY A 116 0.49 2.24 9.65
N ILE A 117 -0.78 2.61 9.87
CA ILE A 117 -1.56 2.24 11.05
C ILE A 117 -2.56 1.11 10.78
N GLU A 118 -2.41 0.42 9.65
CA GLU A 118 -3.23 -0.74 9.26
C GLU A 118 -4.74 -0.41 9.12
N GLY A 119 -5.07 0.82 8.73
CA GLY A 119 -6.45 1.25 8.51
C GLY A 119 -7.27 1.53 9.78
N ASP A 120 -6.61 1.78 10.91
CA ASP A 120 -7.24 2.19 12.17
C ASP A 120 -7.84 3.61 12.08
N HIS A 121 -9.15 3.72 11.76
CA HIS A 121 -9.83 5.01 11.55
C HIS A 121 -9.83 5.89 12.82
N PRO A 122 -10.24 5.39 14.00
CA PRO A 122 -10.26 6.23 15.22
C PRO A 122 -8.88 6.79 15.57
N ARG A 123 -7.82 6.00 15.35
CA ARG A 123 -6.45 6.46 15.57
C ARG A 123 -6.05 7.55 14.58
N LEU A 124 -6.44 7.44 13.31
CA LEU A 124 -6.18 8.49 12.32
C LEU A 124 -6.90 9.78 12.66
N GLU A 125 -8.19 9.72 13.00
CA GLU A 125 -9.00 10.87 13.42
C GLU A 125 -8.32 11.60 14.58
N THR A 126 -7.98 10.87 15.66
CA THR A 126 -7.28 11.42 16.83
C THR A 126 -5.96 12.12 16.44
N CYS A 127 -5.18 11.52 15.54
CA CYS A 127 -3.92 12.10 15.08
C CYS A 127 -4.13 13.41 14.31
N ILE A 128 -5.16 13.48 13.45
CA ILE A 128 -5.47 14.69 12.68
C ILE A 128 -6.01 15.78 13.60
N GLU A 129 -6.94 15.46 14.52
CA GLU A 129 -7.45 16.40 15.52
C GLU A 129 -6.32 17.04 16.33
N HIS A 130 -5.39 16.21 16.83
CA HIS A 130 -4.21 16.70 17.55
C HIS A 130 -3.33 17.59 16.67
N GLY A 131 -3.09 17.22 15.41
CA GLY A 131 -2.31 18.03 14.46
C GLY A 131 -2.94 19.39 14.18
N VAL A 132 -4.26 19.42 13.94
CA VAL A 132 -5.04 20.65 13.72
C VAL A 132 -5.00 21.55 14.95
N LEU A 133 -5.19 20.97 16.15
CA LEU A 133 -5.10 21.70 17.41
C LEU A 133 -3.71 22.26 17.67
N GLN A 134 -2.65 21.51 17.34
CA GLN A 134 -1.28 22.03 17.42
C GLN A 134 -1.09 23.22 16.49
N GLY A 135 -1.42 23.05 15.20
CA GLY A 135 -1.32 24.10 14.17
C GLY A 135 -2.07 25.38 14.53
N ALA A 136 -3.33 25.25 14.95
CA ALA A 136 -4.19 26.38 15.35
C ALA A 136 -3.67 27.18 16.55
N ASN A 137 -2.68 26.65 17.27
CA ASN A 137 -2.12 27.21 18.49
C ASN A 137 -0.64 27.59 18.41
N VAL A 138 0.08 27.31 17.30
CA VAL A 138 1.53 27.57 17.16
C VAL A 138 1.88 29.04 17.45
N ASP A 139 1.15 29.99 16.85
CA ASP A 139 1.46 31.42 16.97
C ASP A 139 0.73 32.12 18.15
N LYS A 140 -0.06 31.36 18.93
CA LYS A 140 -0.94 31.90 19.97
C LYS A 140 -0.37 31.82 21.38
N LEU A 141 0.85 31.31 21.55
CA LEU A 141 1.52 31.25 22.86
C LEU A 141 1.62 32.63 23.56
N PHE A 142 1.52 33.73 22.79
CA PHE A 142 1.62 35.10 23.31
C PHE A 142 0.40 35.98 23.01
N GLN A 143 -0.70 35.43 22.48
CA GLN A 143 -1.87 36.20 22.08
C GLN A 143 -3.01 36.07 23.10
N SER A 144 -3.62 37.19 23.46
CA SER A 144 -4.82 37.29 24.31
C SER A 144 -6.11 36.80 23.64
N ALA A 145 -6.03 36.33 22.40
CA ALA A 145 -7.16 35.91 21.56
C ALA A 145 -7.74 34.51 21.91
N GLY A 146 -7.17 33.82 22.89
CA GLY A 146 -7.61 32.49 23.32
C GLY A 146 -6.98 31.35 22.53
N ARG A 147 -6.99 30.16 23.12
CA ARG A 147 -6.38 28.93 22.59
C ARG A 147 -7.47 28.07 21.97
N ALA A 148 -7.22 27.47 20.80
CA ALA A 148 -8.08 26.41 20.29
C ALA A 148 -8.02 25.21 21.25
N THR A 149 -9.19 24.76 21.70
CA THR A 149 -9.30 23.67 22.68
C THR A 149 -9.91 22.40 22.10
N ASP A 150 -10.56 22.51 20.95
CA ASP A 150 -11.34 21.43 20.34
C ASP A 150 -11.20 21.47 18.81
N ALA A 151 -11.17 20.28 18.20
CA ALA A 151 -11.21 20.06 16.76
C ALA A 151 -11.94 18.73 16.55
N ASP A 152 -12.86 18.69 15.60
CA ASP A 152 -13.67 17.51 15.28
C ASP A 152 -13.26 17.01 13.90
N VAL A 153 -12.89 15.73 13.81
CA VAL A 153 -12.58 15.05 12.55
C VAL A 153 -13.37 13.77 12.49
N SER A 154 -14.19 13.63 11.44
CA SER A 154 -14.94 12.41 11.17
C SER A 154 -14.60 11.86 9.80
N ILE A 155 -14.10 10.62 9.78
CA ILE A 155 -13.71 9.88 8.58
C ILE A 155 -14.64 8.68 8.46
N SER A 156 -15.41 8.64 7.38
CA SER A 156 -16.28 7.50 7.04
C SER A 156 -15.86 6.94 5.69
N VAL A 157 -15.35 5.71 5.69
CA VAL A 157 -14.98 4.99 4.47
C VAL A 157 -16.04 3.95 4.15
N GLU A 158 -16.75 4.16 3.04
CA GLU A 158 -17.71 3.20 2.51
C GLU A 158 -17.03 2.28 1.50
N TYR A 159 -17.13 0.97 1.74
CA TYR A 159 -16.68 -0.04 0.77
C TYR A 159 -17.87 -0.50 -0.05
N ASN A 160 -17.81 -0.29 -1.37
CA ASN A 160 -18.77 -0.89 -2.30
C ASN A 160 -18.18 -2.18 -2.88
N PRO A 161 -18.54 -3.36 -2.35
CA PRO A 161 -17.98 -4.61 -2.84
C PRO A 161 -18.54 -4.93 -4.23
N ASP A 162 -17.65 -5.35 -5.14
CA ASP A 162 -18.07 -5.91 -6.43
C ASP A 162 -18.63 -7.32 -6.21
N VAL A 163 -19.93 -7.38 -5.95
CA VAL A 163 -20.69 -8.60 -5.69
C VAL A 163 -20.50 -9.62 -6.81
N GLU A 164 -20.48 -9.19 -8.08
CA GLU A 164 -20.31 -10.11 -9.22
C GLU A 164 -18.89 -10.67 -9.31
N LYS A 165 -17.87 -9.88 -8.97
CA LYS A 165 -16.50 -10.37 -8.88
C LYS A 165 -16.31 -11.33 -7.71
N LEU A 166 -16.93 -11.07 -6.57
CA LEU A 166 -16.93 -11.98 -5.43
C LEU A 166 -17.64 -13.30 -5.77
N TYR A 167 -18.79 -13.24 -6.43
CA TYR A 167 -19.55 -14.43 -6.85
C TYR A 167 -18.75 -15.27 -7.85
N ARG A 168 -18.16 -14.65 -8.88
CA ARG A 168 -17.26 -15.35 -9.81
C ARG A 168 -16.04 -15.96 -9.11
N ARG A 169 -15.48 -15.31 -8.08
CA ARG A 169 -14.37 -15.89 -7.30
C ARG A 169 -14.81 -17.16 -6.57
N LEU A 170 -16.03 -17.16 -6.00
CA LEU A 170 -16.61 -18.32 -5.36
C LEU A 170 -16.87 -19.46 -6.34
N GLU A 171 -17.49 -19.18 -7.49
CA GLU A 171 -17.75 -20.18 -8.55
C GLU A 171 -16.45 -20.83 -9.07
N ASN A 172 -15.37 -20.03 -9.17
CA ASN A 172 -14.05 -20.52 -9.57
C ASN A 172 -13.31 -21.26 -8.43
N GLY A 173 -13.94 -21.45 -7.27
CA GLY A 173 -13.39 -22.17 -6.13
C GLY A 173 -12.26 -21.45 -5.40
N LYS A 174 -12.15 -20.12 -5.53
CA LYS A 174 -11.20 -19.31 -4.76
C LYS A 174 -11.76 -19.01 -3.38
N GLU A 175 -10.86 -18.98 -2.39
CA GLU A 175 -11.24 -18.64 -1.02
C GLU A 175 -11.75 -17.19 -0.93
N LEU A 176 -12.83 -17.04 -0.16
CA LEU A 176 -13.43 -15.78 0.25
C LEU A 176 -13.35 -15.67 1.76
N THR A 177 -13.17 -14.45 2.25
CA THR A 177 -13.27 -14.14 3.68
C THR A 177 -14.73 -14.15 4.14
N ASP A 178 -14.97 -14.32 5.43
CA ASP A 178 -16.32 -14.27 6.02
C ASP A 178 -17.06 -12.96 5.70
N ALA A 179 -16.32 -11.85 5.63
CA ALA A 179 -16.87 -10.57 5.24
C ALA A 179 -17.36 -10.57 3.78
N GLU A 180 -16.58 -11.15 2.87
CA GLU A 180 -16.94 -11.32 1.46
C GLU A 180 -18.12 -12.29 1.27
N ILE A 181 -18.17 -13.40 2.02
CA ILE A 181 -19.31 -14.33 2.04
C ILE A 181 -20.56 -13.59 2.56
N GLY A 182 -20.43 -12.85 3.66
CA GLY A 182 -21.52 -12.06 4.21
C GLY A 182 -22.06 -10.99 3.24
N VAL A 183 -21.20 -10.42 2.40
CA VAL A 183 -21.62 -9.53 1.30
C VAL A 183 -22.48 -10.28 0.28
N LEU A 184 -22.06 -11.48 -0.14
CA LEU A 184 -22.79 -12.28 -1.14
C LEU A 184 -24.17 -12.74 -0.63
N VAL A 185 -24.26 -13.10 0.65
CA VAL A 185 -25.53 -13.45 1.32
C VAL A 185 -26.48 -12.24 1.38
N ARG A 186 -25.98 -11.07 1.81
CA ARG A 186 -26.81 -9.84 1.83
C ARG A 186 -27.28 -9.41 0.44
N ALA A 187 -26.48 -9.69 -0.58
CA ALA A 187 -26.82 -9.43 -1.98
C ALA A 187 -27.76 -10.49 -2.58
N GLY A 188 -28.12 -11.55 -1.83
CA GLY A 188 -29.01 -12.61 -2.29
C GLY A 188 -28.41 -13.52 -3.38
N LYS A 189 -27.08 -13.49 -3.55
CA LYS A 189 -26.37 -14.33 -4.53
C LYS A 189 -26.10 -15.75 -4.02
N ILE A 190 -26.18 -15.94 -2.71
CA ILE A 190 -25.95 -17.19 -2.00
C ILE A 190 -27.07 -17.35 -0.98
N GLY A 191 -27.73 -18.51 -0.98
CA GLY A 191 -28.78 -18.89 -0.04
C GLY A 191 -28.28 -19.76 1.11
N GLY A 192 -29.19 -20.20 1.98
CA GLY A 192 -28.84 -21.07 3.13
C GLY A 192 -28.25 -22.42 2.71
N GLU A 193 -28.74 -22.99 1.60
CA GLU A 193 -28.28 -24.28 1.06
C GLU A 193 -26.83 -24.19 0.57
N ASP A 194 -26.47 -23.09 -0.10
CA ASP A 194 -25.10 -22.85 -0.58
C ASP A 194 -24.09 -22.65 0.58
N ILE A 195 -24.55 -22.09 1.71
CA ILE A 195 -23.71 -21.91 2.91
C ILE A 195 -23.44 -23.26 3.58
N GLU A 196 -24.44 -24.14 3.64
CA GLU A 196 -24.29 -25.50 4.16
C GLU A 196 -23.33 -26.32 3.28
N GLU A 197 -23.43 -26.21 1.95
CA GLU A 197 -22.51 -26.86 1.00
C GLU A 197 -21.06 -26.36 1.15
N LEU A 198 -20.86 -25.07 1.44
CA LEU A 198 -19.55 -24.49 1.73
C LEU A 198 -18.98 -24.96 3.08
N ALA A 199 -19.83 -25.19 4.08
CA ALA A 199 -19.44 -25.71 5.39
C ALA A 199 -19.08 -27.21 5.35
N GLU A 200 -19.72 -27.97 4.47
CA GLU A 200 -19.48 -29.41 4.29
C GLU A 200 -18.36 -29.74 3.29
N SER A 201 -17.92 -28.77 2.49
CA SER A 201 -16.83 -28.93 1.54
C SER A 201 -15.48 -29.21 2.24
N PRO A 202 -14.66 -30.17 1.74
CA PRO A 202 -13.36 -30.53 2.33
C PRO A 202 -12.30 -29.42 2.25
N ARG A 203 -12.66 -28.28 1.64
CA ARG A 203 -11.86 -27.05 1.62
C ARG A 203 -11.96 -26.26 2.93
N GLY A 204 -12.98 -26.51 3.76
CA GLY A 204 -13.13 -25.96 5.11
C GLY A 204 -13.28 -24.43 5.16
N PHE A 205 -13.97 -23.93 6.19
CA PHE A 205 -13.77 -22.55 6.62
C PHE A 205 -12.30 -22.40 7.11
N PRO A 206 -11.53 -21.39 6.66
CA PRO A 206 -10.25 -21.08 7.27
C PRO A 206 -10.46 -20.86 8.75
N GLY A 207 -9.76 -21.67 9.55
CA GLY A 207 -9.91 -21.73 11.00
C GLY A 207 -9.81 -20.35 11.65
N VAL A 208 -10.82 -20.08 12.46
CA VAL A 208 -10.88 -19.00 13.43
C VAL A 208 -9.63 -19.00 14.32
N SER A 209 -8.78 -17.98 14.21
CA SER A 209 -7.91 -17.57 15.32
C SER A 209 -8.64 -16.53 16.17
N VAL A 210 -9.63 -16.98 16.95
CA VAL A 210 -10.13 -16.20 18.08
C VAL A 210 -8.98 -16.12 19.07
N GLY A 211 -8.48 -14.90 19.28
CA GLY A 211 -7.52 -14.59 20.32
C GLY A 211 -8.01 -15.18 21.64
N ARG A 212 -7.18 -16.07 22.22
CA ARG A 212 -7.46 -16.74 23.47
C ARG A 212 -7.65 -15.67 24.56
N GLY A 213 -8.91 -15.43 24.92
CA GLY A 213 -9.27 -14.70 26.13
C GLY A 213 -8.56 -15.33 27.31
N SER A 214 -7.82 -14.50 28.03
CA SER A 214 -7.19 -14.87 29.30
C SER A 214 -8.29 -14.93 30.34
N GLU A 215 -8.66 -16.13 30.81
CA GLU A 215 -9.49 -16.27 32.01
C GLU A 215 -8.62 -16.26 33.29
N PRO A 216 -9.17 -15.73 34.39
CA PRO A 216 -8.42 -15.33 35.57
C PRO A 216 -8.04 -16.53 36.44
N ARG A 217 -6.87 -16.46 37.08
CA ARG A 217 -6.46 -17.41 38.12
C ARG A 217 -7.04 -17.01 39.46
N GLU A 218 -7.75 -17.95 40.09
CA GLU A 218 -8.02 -17.98 41.53
C GLU A 218 -6.73 -18.04 42.36
#